data_AF-A0A7J3P1Z3-F1
#
_entry.id   AF-A0A7J3P1Z3-F1
#
_cell.length_a   1.000
_cell.length_b   1.000
_cell.length_c   1.000
_cell.angle_alpha   90.00
_cell.angle_beta   90.00
_cell.angle_gamma   90.00
#
_symmetry.space_group_name_H-M   'P 1'
#
loop_
_entity.id
_entity.type
_entity.pdbx_description
1 polymer ?
#
loop_
_entity_poly.entity_id
_entity_poly.type
_entity_poly.pdbx_seq_one_letter_code
_entity_poly.pdbx_strand_id
1 'polypeptide(L)'
;MYGSVEEVKVRLGMDVNDPTHDRTIVSFIEEADALIDAVLEANGIRTPLEDPPGRVRKLSSTIASLLFVAWRSQRRDDVVTYLRSVREELRAFSEDLRSRAGIELTGETD
;
A
#
# COMPACT_ATOMS: atom_id res chain seq x y z
N MET A 1 3.95 7.75 7.83
CA MET A 1 4.22 7.29 6.46
C MET A 1 4.71 5.86 6.54
N TYR A 2 4.12 4.92 5.79
CA TYR A 2 4.46 3.51 5.87
C TYR A 2 5.45 3.08 4.79
N GLY A 3 5.29 3.57 3.55
CA GLY A 3 6.16 3.28 2.42
C GLY A 3 7.43 4.13 2.40
N SER A 4 8.36 3.80 1.49
CA SER A 4 9.58 4.59 1.26
C SER A 4 9.72 4.98 -0.21
N VAL A 5 10.26 6.18 -0.45
CA VAL A 5 10.53 6.68 -1.81
C VAL A 5 11.50 5.75 -2.54
N GLU A 6 12.53 5.27 -1.85
CA GLU A 6 13.52 4.35 -2.40
C GLU A 6 12.88 3.04 -2.87
N GLU A 7 12.02 2.41 -2.06
CA GLU A 7 11.36 1.15 -2.45
C GLU A 7 10.43 1.36 -3.65
N VAL A 8 9.70 2.49 -3.69
CA VAL A 8 8.86 2.83 -4.84
C VAL A 8 9.71 3.03 -6.10
N LYS A 9 10.83 3.76 -6.03
CA LYS A 9 11.73 3.92 -7.18
C LYS A 9 12.30 2.59 -7.67
N VAL A 10 12.73 1.72 -6.75
CA VAL A 10 13.22 0.37 -7.08
C VAL A 10 12.14 -0.42 -7.82
N ARG A 11 10.89 -0.38 -7.36
CA ARG A 11 9.76 -1.07 -8.03
C ARG A 11 9.45 -0.53 -9.41
N LEU A 12 9.63 0.77 -9.61
CA LEU A 12 9.39 1.46 -10.87
C LEU A 12 10.59 1.36 -11.84
N GLY A 13 11.71 0.75 -11.43
CA GLY A 13 12.93 0.69 -12.24
C GLY A 13 13.57 2.08 -12.45
N MET A 14 13.37 3.00 -11.50
CA MET A 14 13.93 4.35 -11.51
C MET A 14 15.29 4.39 -10.82
N ASP A 15 16.14 5.35 -11.19
CA ASP A 15 17.35 5.66 -10.43
C ASP A 15 16.97 6.22 -9.05
N VAL A 16 17.41 5.54 -8.00
CA VAL A 16 17.15 5.93 -6.61
C VAL A 16 17.71 7.32 -6.28
N ASN A 17 18.77 7.74 -6.97
CA ASN A 17 19.44 9.02 -6.75
C ASN A 17 18.82 10.17 -7.54
N ASP A 18 17.92 9.91 -8.49
CA ASP A 18 17.24 10.97 -9.27
C ASP A 18 16.06 11.55 -8.47
N PRO A 19 16.12 12.82 -8.03
CA PRO A 19 15.09 13.41 -7.19
C PRO A 19 13.84 13.89 -7.96
N THR A 20 13.83 13.77 -9.29
CA THR A 20 12.83 14.40 -10.18
C THR A 20 11.38 14.11 -9.78
N HIS A 21 11.10 12.90 -9.27
CA HIS A 21 9.75 12.46 -8.94
C HIS A 21 9.50 12.28 -7.44
N ASP A 22 10.46 12.61 -6.56
CA ASP A 22 10.41 12.25 -5.15
C ASP A 22 9.20 12.84 -4.45
N ARG A 23 8.93 14.12 -4.71
CA ARG A 23 7.76 14.79 -4.13
C ARG A 23 6.45 14.14 -4.57
N THR A 24 6.34 13.77 -5.85
CA THR A 24 5.15 13.09 -6.38
C THR A 24 5.01 11.69 -5.77
N ILE A 25 6.11 10.97 -5.63
CA ILE A 25 6.14 9.65 -4.99
C ILE A 25 5.71 9.76 -3.53
N VAL A 26 6.22 10.75 -2.77
CA VAL A 26 5.79 11.01 -1.39
C VAL A 26 4.28 11.20 -1.30
N SER A 27 3.69 12.03 -2.18
CA SER A 27 2.25 12.23 -2.20
C SER A 27 1.46 10.94 -2.47
N PHE A 28 1.96 10.06 -3.36
CA PHE A 28 1.32 8.75 -3.59
C PHE A 28 1.53 7.76 -2.44
N ILE A 29 2.62 7.86 -1.67
CA ILE A 29 2.79 7.10 -0.44
C ILE A 29 1.79 7.56 0.61
N GLU A 30 1.59 8.87 0.76
CA GLU A 30 0.58 9.43 1.68
C GLU A 30 -0.85 8.98 1.29
N GLU A 31 -1.16 8.97 0.00
CA GLU A 31 -2.45 8.46 -0.50
C GLU A 31 -2.59 6.95 -0.29
N ALA A 32 -1.53 6.18 -0.52
CA ALA A 32 -1.51 4.75 -0.24
C ALA A 32 -1.72 4.46 1.26
N ASP A 33 -1.06 5.20 2.14
CA ASP A 33 -1.18 5.07 3.58
C ASP A 33 -2.61 5.36 4.05
N ALA A 34 -3.25 6.42 3.53
CA ALA A 34 -4.63 6.74 3.85
C ALA A 34 -5.62 5.64 3.41
N LEU A 35 -5.39 5.01 2.26
CA LEU A 35 -6.19 3.87 1.79
C LEU A 35 -6.00 2.64 2.67
N ILE A 36 -4.77 2.39 3.12
CA ILE A 36 -4.46 1.29 4.05
C ILE A 36 -5.08 1.55 5.42
N ASP A 37 -5.01 2.79 5.92
CA ASP A 37 -5.60 3.19 7.19
C ASP A 37 -7.11 2.95 7.20
N ALA A 38 -7.81 3.33 6.12
CA ALA A 38 -9.24 3.04 5.99
C ALA A 38 -9.55 1.53 6.06
N VAL A 39 -8.67 0.67 5.52
CA VAL A 39 -8.82 -0.79 5.64
C VAL A 39 -8.53 -1.26 7.07
N LEU A 40 -7.48 -0.76 7.71
CA LEU A 40 -7.12 -1.11 9.09
C LEU A 40 -8.25 -0.73 10.07
N GLU A 41 -8.74 0.50 9.98
CA GLU A 41 -9.84 1.03 10.80
C GLU A 41 -11.13 0.23 10.60
N ALA A 42 -11.47 -0.14 9.36
CA ALA A 42 -12.61 -0.99 9.05
C ALA A 42 -12.50 -2.41 9.65
N ASN A 43 -11.29 -2.84 10.02
CA ASN A 43 -11.02 -4.10 10.72
C ASN A 43 -10.69 -3.88 12.22
N GLY A 44 -10.99 -2.70 12.78
CA GLY A 44 -10.87 -2.40 14.21
C GLY A 44 -9.44 -2.09 14.68
N ILE A 45 -8.50 -1.89 13.77
CA ILE A 45 -7.11 -1.56 14.09
C ILE A 45 -6.96 -0.03 14.14
N ARG A 46 -6.36 0.47 15.21
CA ARG A 46 -6.12 1.91 15.39
C ARG A 46 -4.97 2.39 14.51
N THR A 47 -5.19 3.52 13.85
CA THR A 47 -4.29 4.21 12.94
C THR A 47 -3.96 5.63 13.47
N PRO A 48 -2.87 6.27 13.01
CA PRO A 48 -1.81 5.66 12.20
C PRO A 48 -1.01 4.63 13.02
N LEU A 49 -0.40 3.65 12.35
CA LEU A 49 0.49 2.69 13.00
C LEU A 49 1.80 3.38 13.41
N GLU A 50 2.16 3.31 14.70
CA GLU A 50 3.43 3.85 15.21
C GLU A 50 4.64 3.10 14.62
N ASP A 51 4.57 1.76 14.60
CA ASP A 51 5.53 0.90 13.92
C ASP A 51 4.81 -0.01 12.90
N PRO A 52 4.69 0.41 11.63
CA PRO A 52 3.99 -0.38 10.63
C PRO A 52 4.74 -1.69 10.36
N PRO A 53 4.06 -2.86 10.44
CA PRO A 53 4.67 -4.15 10.11
C PRO A 53 5.23 -4.14 8.68
N GLY A 54 6.26 -4.95 8.42
CA GLY A 54 6.91 -5.01 7.10
C GLY A 54 5.94 -5.26 5.93
N ARG A 55 4.84 -5.98 6.18
CA ARG A 55 3.76 -6.15 5.20
C ARG A 55 3.02 -4.85 4.86
N VAL A 56 2.71 -4.02 5.85
CA VAL A 56 2.03 -2.72 5.65
C VAL A 56 2.96 -1.76 4.90
N ARG A 57 4.25 -1.72 5.27
CA ARG A 57 5.27 -0.93 4.55
C ARG A 57 5.34 -1.34 3.08
N LYS A 58 5.44 -2.65 2.81
CA LYS A 58 5.47 -3.22 1.46
C LYS A 58 4.20 -2.90 0.67
N LEU A 59 3.02 -2.99 1.31
CA LEU A 59 1.73 -2.68 0.68
C LEU A 59 1.63 -1.20 0.30
N SER A 60 2.06 -0.30 1.18
CA SER A 60 2.12 1.14 0.90
C SER A 60 3.00 1.42 -0.32
N SER A 61 4.23 0.90 -0.36
CA SER A 61 5.11 1.03 -1.52
C SER A 61 4.52 0.40 -2.80
N THR A 62 3.81 -0.73 -2.70
CA THR A 62 3.09 -1.34 -3.84
C THR A 62 2.00 -0.40 -4.36
N ILE A 63 1.08 0.06 -3.50
CA ILE A 63 -0.04 0.91 -3.92
C ILE A 63 0.48 2.24 -4.48
N ALA A 64 1.45 2.87 -3.82
CA ALA A 64 2.08 4.09 -4.29
C ALA A 64 2.68 3.92 -5.70
N SER A 65 3.34 2.78 -5.95
CA SER A 65 3.89 2.48 -7.28
C SER A 65 2.79 2.34 -8.35
N LEU A 66 1.67 1.68 -8.03
CA LEU A 66 0.54 1.54 -8.95
C LEU A 66 -0.13 2.89 -9.25
N LEU A 67 -0.33 3.71 -8.22
CA LEU A 67 -0.89 5.06 -8.36
C LEU A 67 0.03 5.95 -9.21
N PHE A 68 1.34 5.87 -8.99
CA PHE A 68 2.31 6.60 -9.80
C PHE A 68 2.27 6.21 -11.28
N VAL A 69 2.21 4.90 -11.58
CA VAL A 69 2.12 4.44 -12.98
C VAL A 69 0.79 4.86 -13.62
N ALA A 70 -0.31 4.78 -12.86
CA ALA A 70 -1.60 5.29 -13.32
C ALA A 70 -1.53 6.78 -13.66
N TRP A 71 -0.94 7.60 -12.78
CA TRP A 71 -0.76 9.03 -13.00
C TRP A 71 0.12 9.34 -14.23
N ARG A 72 1.19 8.57 -14.43
CA ARG A 72 2.11 8.75 -15.56
C ARG A 72 1.52 8.28 -16.89
N SER A 73 0.55 7.38 -16.87
CA SER A 73 0.00 6.80 -18.10
C SER A 73 -0.85 7.80 -18.88
N GLN A 74 -0.67 7.81 -20.21
CA GLN A 74 -1.49 8.59 -21.14
C GLN A 74 -2.71 7.83 -21.63
N ARG A 75 -2.82 6.52 -21.33
CA ARG A 75 -3.90 5.65 -21.82
C ARG A 75 -4.89 5.39 -20.70
N ARG A 76 -6.15 5.74 -20.93
CA ARG A 76 -7.24 5.55 -19.96
C ARG A 76 -7.39 4.09 -19.51
N ASP A 77 -7.19 3.13 -20.41
CA ASP A 77 -7.33 1.71 -20.08
C ASP A 77 -6.26 1.23 -19.09
N ASP A 78 -5.05 1.76 -19.20
CA ASP A 78 -3.96 1.46 -18.27
C ASP A 78 -4.29 2.03 -16.88
N VAL A 79 -4.78 3.27 -16.81
CA VAL A 79 -5.21 3.90 -15.55
C VAL A 79 -6.26 3.04 -14.84
N VAL A 80 -7.30 2.60 -15.57
CA VAL A 80 -8.35 1.73 -15.02
C VAL A 80 -7.77 0.41 -14.53
N THR A 81 -6.80 -0.15 -15.25
CA THR A 81 -6.14 -1.41 -14.88
C THR A 81 -5.35 -1.25 -13.58
N TYR A 82 -4.52 -0.22 -13.46
CA TYR A 82 -3.73 0.00 -12.23
C TYR A 82 -4.61 0.33 -11.02
N LEU A 83 -5.68 1.12 -11.19
CA LEU A 83 -6.64 1.37 -10.12
C LEU A 83 -7.40 0.11 -9.72
N ARG A 84 -7.65 -0.83 -10.65
CA ARG A 84 -8.19 -2.15 -10.31
C ARG A 84 -7.18 -2.94 -9.47
N SER A 85 -5.91 -2.96 -9.85
CA SER A 85 -4.86 -3.62 -9.05
C SER A 85 -4.73 -3.04 -7.65
N VAL A 86 -4.83 -1.72 -7.47
CA VAL A 86 -4.86 -1.10 -6.13
C VAL A 86 -6.01 -1.66 -5.29
N ARG A 87 -7.21 -1.77 -5.87
CA ARG A 87 -8.38 -2.33 -5.18
C ARG A 87 -8.20 -3.80 -4.84
N GLU A 88 -7.56 -4.58 -5.72
CA GLU A 88 -7.27 -6.00 -5.50
C GLU A 88 -6.27 -6.19 -4.36
N GLU A 89 -5.20 -5.39 -4.30
CA GLU A 89 -4.21 -5.42 -3.20
C GLU A 89 -4.86 -5.07 -1.85
N LEU A 90 -5.67 -4.00 -1.78
CA LEU A 90 -6.39 -3.61 -0.57
C LEU A 90 -7.41 -4.66 -0.14
N ARG A 91 -8.11 -5.29 -1.11
CA ARG A 91 -9.05 -6.37 -0.84
C ARG A 91 -8.35 -7.60 -0.27
N ALA A 92 -7.27 -8.04 -0.91
CA ALA A 92 -6.47 -9.18 -0.44
C ALA A 92 -5.89 -8.92 0.96
N PHE A 93 -5.47 -7.68 1.23
CA PHE A 93 -5.04 -7.27 2.57
C PHE A 93 -6.17 -7.34 3.59
N SER A 94 -7.36 -6.78 3.29
CA SER A 94 -8.51 -6.87 4.19
C SER A 94 -8.97 -8.31 4.43
N GLU A 95 -8.95 -9.18 3.41
CA GLU A 95 -9.33 -10.59 3.54
C GLU A 95 -8.35 -11.34 4.45
N ASP A 96 -7.05 -11.05 4.36
CA ASP A 96 -6.04 -11.62 5.25
C ASP A 96 -6.17 -11.13 6.70
N LEU A 97 -6.48 -9.86 6.94
CA LEU A 97 -6.73 -9.37 8.30
C LEU A 97 -7.90 -10.13 8.95
N ARG A 98 -8.97 -10.37 8.19
CA ARG A 98 -10.14 -11.11 8.68
C ARG A 98 -9.85 -12.59 8.90
N SER A 99 -9.02 -13.22 8.05
CA SER A 99 -8.65 -14.62 8.23
C SER A 99 -7.75 -14.82 9.45
N ARG A 100 -6.85 -13.87 9.73
CA ARG A 100 -5.98 -13.88 10.92
C ARG A 100 -6.73 -13.54 12.21
N ALA A 101 -7.72 -12.65 12.16
CA ALA A 101 -8.64 -12.42 13.28
C ALA A 101 -9.44 -13.70 13.66
N GLY A 102 -9.52 -14.69 12.77
CA GLY A 102 -10.06 -16.02 13.05
C GLY A 102 -9.06 -17.03 13.63
N ILE A 103 -7.75 -16.75 13.60
CA ILE A 103 -6.69 -17.67 14.07
C ILE A 103 -6.22 -17.30 15.48
N GLU A 104 -6.36 -16.05 15.92
CA GLU A 104 -6.01 -15.62 17.29
C GLU A 104 -7.15 -15.77 18.33
N LEU A 105 -8.24 -16.49 18.00
CA LEU A 105 -9.34 -16.79 18.93
C LEU A 105 -9.61 -18.30 19.14
N THR A 106 -8.78 -19.18 18.58
CA THR A 106 -8.82 -20.64 18.87
C THR A 106 -7.48 -21.19 19.36
N GLY A 107 -6.54 -20.33 19.74
CA GLY A 107 -5.29 -20.72 20.39
C GLY A 107 -5.46 -20.96 21.88
N GLU A 108 -6.38 -21.85 22.26
CA GLU A 108 -6.32 -22.53 23.55
C GLU A 108 -5.30 -23.69 23.44
N THR A 109 -4.34 -23.71 24.38
CA THR A 109 -3.46 -24.82 24.82
C THR A 109 -2.41 -25.33 23.81
N ASP A 110 -1.12 -25.46 24.17
CA ASP A 110 -0.50 -26.06 25.36
C ASP A 110 0.66 -25.22 25.94
#